data_AF-A0A9D4K995-F1
#
_entry.id   AF-A0A9D4K995-F1
#
_cell.length_a   1.000
_cell.length_b   1.000
_cell.length_c   1.000
_cell.angle_alpha   90.00
_cell.angle_beta   90.00
_cell.angle_gamma   90.00
#
_symmetry.space_group_name_H-M   'P 1'
#
loop_
_entity.id
_entity.type
_entity.pdbx_description
1 polymer ?
#
loop_
_entity_poly.entity_id
_entity_poly.type
_entity_poly.pdbx_seq_one_letter_code
_entity_poly.pdbx_strand_id
1 'polypeptide(L)'
;MSSTPRGRLNISKTEYAYNDYYFLTDPEQFIYSHFPVDEKWQLLARPITLEEAKKMALLKRNFFSIGMDIVSHPRYIIECDAGEEQVTFSTPQDVKVNYKYELYVESDSDSAEELHNMSLDRYVFLEKVTKENLLNVKMRFPAAGKFKLKILAKEQEERSFYYTVTYIIDVLAPMENCRPLPKNERGEWGPGLDTQELGLEPITHDTGEVPAEDGKAEVRFGLTKPVEFKHKLVTGDDKELPHSVLQRVENQEAIFNIRVPEEGEYAFNLYAKEEGQSGEFPNVCSYLLKCEEEPEDKASFPDVGGDKLGPTDAFRQFGMQNISIMPALMLAPITGEVTLQFKLSRPAVFIPELLLHNNDGNKTDFSEYTMWDIVNGVATFYITIPRVGMYSLAIRAKPTVQSENFTPIFHSIIDAIIPKKQCLPCPQQSIDWPSDCHVVKPLTGVLAARELIHFEIEFPRAYELVATSGNGSKLLKKNAQGIWEGEVLSGNEDSVVTISVRHSDVDDSHYILTYKVIERDEIVGERLRQLDRYKDAVRRAEAFRDAGKLPKNFDWSKLEDIDEEDLEELMEVWENTKSTQTVLTLLSADLQLTSQYLYYGE
;
A
#
# COMPACT_ATOMS: atom_id res chain seq x y z
N MET A 1 -74.12 24.45 -10.89
CA MET A 1 -74.15 23.46 -9.80
C MET A 1 -72.71 23.21 -9.38
N SER A 2 -72.37 23.61 -8.16
CA SER A 2 -71.07 23.44 -7.53
C SER A 2 -70.85 21.98 -7.11
N SER A 3 -69.70 21.40 -7.41
CA SER A 3 -69.23 20.17 -6.76
C SER A 3 -67.80 20.38 -6.25
N THR A 4 -67.72 20.62 -4.95
CA THR A 4 -66.51 20.72 -4.12
C THR A 4 -65.75 19.39 -4.06
N PRO A 5 -64.41 19.37 -4.16
CA PRO A 5 -63.61 18.26 -3.65
C PRO A 5 -63.23 18.57 -2.19
N ARG A 6 -63.65 17.68 -1.27
CA ARG A 6 -63.29 17.71 0.15
C ARG A 6 -61.78 17.50 0.32
N GLY A 7 -61.07 18.51 0.82
CA GLY A 7 -59.72 18.35 1.34
C GLY A 7 -59.74 17.45 2.58
N ARG A 8 -58.96 16.36 2.54
CA ARG A 8 -58.59 15.60 3.73
C ARG A 8 -57.61 16.46 4.53
N LEU A 9 -58.08 17.02 5.64
CA LEU A 9 -57.21 17.51 6.70
C LEU A 9 -56.43 16.31 7.26
N ASN A 10 -55.12 16.30 7.01
CA ASN A 10 -54.20 15.39 7.66
C ASN A 10 -54.10 15.84 9.12
N ILE A 11 -54.86 15.21 10.00
CA ILE A 11 -54.79 15.47 11.44
C ILE A 11 -53.42 14.96 11.89
N SER A 12 -52.47 15.86 12.09
CA SER A 12 -51.19 15.57 12.74
C SER A 12 -51.50 14.90 14.08
N LYS A 13 -51.16 13.62 14.21
CA LYS A 13 -51.29 12.89 15.46
C LYS A 13 -50.30 13.51 16.45
N THR A 14 -50.78 14.36 17.35
CA THR A 14 -49.96 14.92 18.44
C THR A 14 -49.59 13.77 19.37
N GLU A 15 -48.36 13.27 19.27
CA GLU A 15 -47.82 12.34 20.25
C GLU A 15 -47.48 13.12 21.51
N TYR A 16 -48.27 12.91 22.56
CA TYR A 16 -47.92 13.36 23.91
C TYR A 16 -46.80 12.45 24.43
N ALA A 17 -45.56 12.89 24.29
CA ALA A 17 -44.43 12.26 24.98
C ALA A 17 -44.33 12.86 26.40
N TYR A 18 -44.47 12.02 27.42
CA TYR A 18 -44.19 12.41 28.81
C TYR A 18 -42.69 12.69 28.95
N ASN A 19 -42.33 13.86 29.49
CA ASN A 19 -40.95 14.30 29.69
C ASN A 19 -40.70 14.52 31.18
N ASP A 20 -40.17 13.51 31.85
CA ASP A 20 -39.83 13.51 33.27
C ASP A 20 -38.45 14.10 33.57
N TYR A 21 -37.63 14.39 32.55
CA TYR A 21 -36.28 14.95 32.72
C TYR A 21 -36.26 16.16 33.68
N TYR A 22 -37.29 17.01 33.63
CA TYR A 22 -37.38 18.23 34.44
C TYR A 22 -37.86 17.99 35.89
N PHE A 23 -38.17 16.75 36.26
CA PHE A 23 -38.53 16.39 37.63
C PHE A 23 -37.26 16.08 38.42
N LEU A 24 -36.96 16.91 39.42
CA LEU A 24 -35.75 16.78 40.28
C LEU A 24 -34.42 16.83 39.50
N THR A 25 -34.37 17.58 38.39
CA THR A 25 -33.12 17.85 37.67
C THR A 25 -32.12 18.55 38.57
N ASP A 26 -30.84 18.23 38.40
CA ASP A 26 -29.74 18.96 39.03
C ASP A 26 -29.86 20.48 38.73
N PRO A 27 -29.85 21.36 39.75
CA PRO A 27 -29.88 22.80 39.56
C PRO A 27 -28.80 23.34 38.61
N GLU A 28 -27.60 22.75 38.60
CA GLU A 28 -26.48 23.16 37.73
C GLU A 28 -26.80 22.91 36.25
N GLN A 29 -27.65 21.94 35.94
CA GLN A 29 -28.13 21.68 34.58
C GLN A 29 -29.42 22.46 34.27
N PHE A 30 -30.31 22.58 35.26
CA PHE A 30 -31.61 23.19 35.08
C PHE A 30 -31.52 24.68 34.74
N ILE A 31 -30.53 25.37 35.32
CA ILE A 31 -30.31 26.82 35.11
C ILE A 31 -30.05 27.20 33.65
N TYR A 32 -29.53 26.29 32.82
CA TYR A 32 -29.27 26.53 31.38
C TYR A 32 -30.55 26.72 30.55
N SER A 33 -31.69 26.22 31.04
CA SER A 33 -32.97 26.29 30.33
C SER A 33 -34.06 27.04 31.09
N HIS A 34 -33.98 27.08 32.42
CA HIS A 34 -34.98 27.66 33.29
C HIS A 34 -34.33 28.57 34.33
N PHE A 35 -34.22 29.87 34.01
CA PHE A 35 -33.75 30.88 34.96
C PHE A 35 -34.90 31.34 35.88
N PRO A 36 -34.83 31.13 37.20
CA PRO A 36 -35.91 31.49 38.11
C PRO A 36 -35.95 33.01 38.37
N VAL A 37 -37.16 33.53 38.61
CA VAL A 37 -37.37 34.96 38.94
C VAL A 37 -36.77 35.33 40.30
N ASP A 38 -36.81 34.41 41.25
CA ASP A 38 -36.24 34.60 42.60
C ASP A 38 -34.93 33.81 42.70
N GLU A 39 -33.84 34.52 42.99
CA GLU A 39 -32.46 34.02 43.02
C GLU A 39 -32.29 32.79 43.93
N LYS A 40 -33.01 32.72 45.05
CA LYS A 40 -32.89 31.60 45.99
C LYS A 40 -33.30 30.25 45.38
N TRP A 41 -34.14 30.27 44.33
CA TRP A 41 -34.60 29.06 43.65
C TRP A 41 -33.64 28.59 42.56
N GLN A 42 -32.52 29.27 42.34
CA GLN A 42 -31.46 28.73 41.50
C GLN A 42 -30.83 27.49 42.13
N LEU A 43 -30.82 27.40 43.47
CA LEU A 43 -30.25 26.27 44.22
C LEU A 43 -28.78 25.96 43.86
N LEU A 44 -28.06 26.95 43.32
CA LEU A 44 -26.63 26.88 43.00
C LEU A 44 -25.79 27.30 44.21
N ALA A 45 -24.59 26.73 44.34
CA ALA A 45 -23.62 27.15 45.35
C ALA A 45 -23.24 28.64 45.21
N ARG A 46 -23.16 29.12 43.96
CA ARG A 46 -23.03 30.53 43.61
C ARG A 46 -24.18 30.91 42.66
N PRO A 47 -25.20 31.65 43.11
CA PRO A 47 -26.21 32.17 42.22
C PRO A 47 -25.57 33.01 41.10
N ILE A 48 -26.13 32.90 39.90
CA ILE A 48 -25.71 33.67 38.73
C ILE A 48 -26.74 34.76 38.42
N THR A 49 -26.25 35.85 37.85
CA THR A 49 -27.11 36.97 37.42
C THR A 49 -27.82 36.63 36.11
N LEU A 50 -28.91 37.34 35.80
CA LEU A 50 -29.59 37.21 34.51
C LEU A 50 -28.66 37.55 33.34
N GLU A 51 -27.74 38.49 33.52
CA GLU A 51 -26.77 38.89 32.50
C GLU A 51 -25.69 37.82 32.25
N GLU A 52 -25.29 37.08 33.29
CA GLU A 52 -24.44 35.89 33.13
C GLU A 52 -25.22 34.77 32.42
N ALA A 53 -26.45 34.50 32.85
CA ALA A 53 -27.30 33.45 32.28
C ALA A 53 -27.56 33.65 30.78
N LYS A 54 -27.83 34.90 30.36
CA LYS A 54 -28.01 35.26 28.94
C LYS A 54 -26.78 34.98 28.08
N LYS A 55 -25.59 34.87 28.68
CA LYS A 55 -24.33 34.63 27.97
C LYS A 55 -23.92 33.17 27.96
N MET A 56 -24.56 32.29 28.74
CA MET A 56 -24.24 30.87 28.82
C MET A 56 -24.52 30.15 27.48
N ALA A 57 -23.75 29.10 27.20
CA ALA A 57 -23.98 28.23 26.05
C ALA A 57 -25.42 27.70 25.99
N LEU A 58 -25.97 27.56 24.77
CA LEU A 58 -27.35 27.12 24.59
C LEU A 58 -27.43 25.59 24.64
N LEU A 59 -27.47 25.03 25.85
CA LEU A 59 -27.57 23.60 26.10
C LEU A 59 -29.03 23.13 26.12
N LYS A 60 -29.28 21.94 25.56
CA LYS A 60 -30.56 21.22 25.62
C LYS A 60 -30.46 20.07 26.60
N ARG A 61 -31.61 19.56 27.06
CA ARG A 61 -31.66 18.37 27.94
C ARG A 61 -30.80 17.20 27.43
N ASN A 62 -30.75 16.99 26.10
CA ASN A 62 -30.07 15.85 25.52
C ASN A 62 -28.55 15.98 25.60
N PHE A 63 -28.01 17.18 25.82
CA PHE A 63 -26.59 17.38 26.10
C PHE A 63 -26.21 16.71 27.43
N PHE A 64 -27.02 16.93 28.45
CA PHE A 64 -26.80 16.36 29.78
C PHE A 64 -27.22 14.88 29.87
N SER A 65 -28.29 14.47 29.19
CA SER A 65 -28.77 13.08 29.27
C SER A 65 -27.77 12.07 28.73
N ILE A 66 -27.00 12.48 27.71
CA ILE A 66 -25.90 11.67 27.16
C ILE A 66 -24.56 11.95 27.86
N GLY A 67 -24.54 12.71 28.96
CA GLY A 67 -23.34 12.96 29.76
C GLY A 67 -22.23 13.78 29.08
N MET A 68 -22.56 14.72 28.20
CA MET A 68 -21.57 15.69 27.71
C MET A 68 -21.35 16.82 28.72
N ASP A 69 -20.12 17.36 28.75
CA ASP A 69 -19.81 18.63 29.40
C ASP A 69 -19.02 19.57 28.47
N ILE A 70 -19.08 20.87 28.76
CA ILE A 70 -18.30 21.88 28.03
C ILE A 70 -16.85 21.85 28.53
N VAL A 71 -15.90 21.79 27.60
CA VAL A 71 -14.46 21.90 27.91
C VAL A 71 -13.91 23.27 27.55
N SER A 72 -14.18 23.79 26.34
CA SER A 72 -13.56 25.03 25.87
C SER A 72 -14.42 26.29 26.08
N HIS A 73 -15.62 26.35 25.50
CA HIS A 73 -16.38 27.60 25.40
C HIS A 73 -17.67 27.60 26.24
N PRO A 74 -17.71 28.22 27.43
CA PRO A 74 -18.91 28.24 28.29
C PRO A 74 -19.99 29.23 27.83
N ARG A 75 -19.69 30.12 26.87
CA ARG A 75 -20.59 31.17 26.39
C ARG A 75 -21.18 30.85 25.02
N TYR A 76 -22.44 31.24 24.76
CA TYR A 76 -23.08 30.93 23.47
C TYR A 76 -22.49 31.69 22.28
N ILE A 77 -21.88 32.85 22.49
CA ILE A 77 -21.11 33.58 21.46
C ILE A 77 -19.64 33.25 21.63
N ILE A 78 -19.01 32.83 20.54
CA ILE A 78 -17.57 32.63 20.41
C ILE A 78 -17.06 33.69 19.43
N GLU A 79 -16.11 34.52 19.86
CA GLU A 79 -15.43 35.48 19.00
C GLU A 79 -14.24 34.78 18.33
N CYS A 80 -14.19 34.81 16.99
CA CYS A 80 -13.20 34.10 16.20
C CYS A 80 -12.38 35.11 15.37
N ASP A 81 -11.15 35.39 15.81
CA ASP A 81 -10.35 36.49 15.27
C ASP A 81 -9.66 36.17 13.94
N ALA A 82 -9.28 34.90 13.72
CA ALA A 82 -8.43 34.47 12.61
C ALA A 82 -9.14 33.50 11.64
N GLY A 83 -10.45 33.38 11.76
CA GLY A 83 -11.26 32.50 10.90
C GLY A 83 -11.01 31.00 11.11
N GLU A 84 -10.38 30.60 12.22
CA GLU A 84 -10.31 29.22 12.68
C GLU A 84 -10.71 29.17 14.15
N GLU A 85 -11.47 28.16 14.55
CA GLU A 85 -11.87 27.98 15.94
C GLU A 85 -12.12 26.49 16.26
N GLN A 86 -11.94 26.11 17.53
CA GLN A 86 -12.24 24.76 18.01
C GLN A 86 -13.16 24.76 19.23
N VAL A 87 -14.27 24.05 19.12
CA VAL A 87 -15.14 23.73 20.26
C VAL A 87 -14.89 22.30 20.72
N THR A 88 -14.63 22.13 22.02
CA THR A 88 -14.35 20.82 22.62
C THR A 88 -15.37 20.54 23.72
N PHE A 89 -15.86 19.30 23.74
CA PHE A 89 -16.74 18.75 24.76
C PHE A 89 -16.14 17.48 25.33
N SER A 90 -16.37 17.21 26.60
CA SER A 90 -16.21 15.85 27.12
C SER A 90 -17.41 15.00 26.70
N THR A 91 -17.17 13.71 26.62
CA THR A 91 -18.17 12.70 26.28
C THR A 91 -18.08 11.56 27.30
N PRO A 92 -19.16 10.80 27.53
CA PRO A 92 -19.13 9.67 28.45
C PRO A 92 -18.28 8.53 27.88
N GLN A 93 -17.62 7.77 28.77
CA GLN A 93 -16.84 6.60 28.40
C GLN A 93 -17.72 5.39 28.05
N ASP A 94 -18.83 5.20 28.76
CA ASP A 94 -19.65 3.97 28.70
C ASP A 94 -20.85 4.05 27.74
N VAL A 95 -21.07 5.20 27.09
CA VAL A 95 -22.22 5.39 26.20
C VAL A 95 -21.75 5.50 24.74
N LYS A 96 -22.32 4.63 23.90
CA LYS A 96 -22.08 4.64 22.45
C LYS A 96 -22.95 5.70 21.77
N VAL A 97 -22.36 6.88 21.62
CA VAL A 97 -23.01 8.05 20.99
C VAL A 97 -22.38 8.36 19.64
N ASN A 98 -23.23 8.58 18.63
CA ASN A 98 -22.85 9.16 17.35
C ASN A 98 -23.17 10.66 17.34
N TYR A 99 -22.31 11.45 16.73
CA TYR A 99 -22.45 12.89 16.66
C TYR A 99 -22.62 13.36 15.22
N LYS A 100 -23.33 14.48 15.05
CA LYS A 100 -23.43 15.24 13.80
C LYS A 100 -23.36 16.71 14.11
N TYR A 101 -23.03 17.49 13.10
CA TYR A 101 -23.04 18.94 13.17
C TYR A 101 -23.93 19.52 12.07
N GLU A 102 -24.42 20.74 12.32
CA GLU A 102 -24.96 21.63 11.31
C GLU A 102 -24.23 22.96 11.46
N LEU A 103 -23.59 23.45 10.39
CA LEU A 103 -22.98 24.77 10.34
C LEU A 103 -23.61 25.56 9.20
N TYR A 104 -24.14 26.74 9.49
CA TYR A 104 -24.74 27.61 8.49
C TYR A 104 -24.57 29.08 8.86
N VAL A 105 -24.65 29.94 7.85
CA VAL A 105 -24.57 31.38 8.01
C VAL A 105 -25.86 31.91 8.65
N GLU A 106 -25.74 32.82 9.62
CA GLU A 106 -26.90 33.47 10.21
C GLU A 106 -27.53 34.42 9.19
N SER A 107 -28.86 34.36 9.02
CA SER A 107 -29.61 35.06 7.97
C SER A 107 -29.41 36.57 7.92
N ASP A 108 -29.02 37.17 9.05
CA ASP A 108 -28.88 38.62 9.23
C ASP A 108 -27.41 39.07 9.17
N SER A 109 -26.50 38.26 8.63
CA SER A 109 -25.07 38.59 8.50
C SER A 109 -24.73 39.20 7.14
N ASP A 110 -23.74 40.10 7.11
CA ASP A 110 -23.28 40.76 5.87
C ASP A 110 -22.81 39.75 4.81
N SER A 111 -22.31 38.59 5.23
CA SER A 111 -21.82 37.50 4.37
C SER A 111 -22.90 36.50 3.95
N ALA A 112 -24.16 36.69 4.40
CA ALA A 112 -25.26 35.80 4.10
C ALA A 112 -25.58 35.76 2.60
N GLU A 113 -25.44 36.88 1.88
CA GLU A 113 -25.67 36.94 0.43
C GLU A 113 -24.58 36.19 -0.37
N GLU A 114 -23.31 36.33 0.05
CA GLU A 114 -22.16 35.71 -0.63
C GLU A 114 -22.10 34.19 -0.41
N LEU A 115 -22.52 33.72 0.77
CA LEU A 115 -22.45 32.32 1.17
C LEU A 115 -23.81 31.59 1.09
N HIS A 116 -24.89 32.24 0.67
CA HIS A 116 -26.29 31.74 0.71
C HIS A 116 -26.46 30.32 0.11
N ASN A 117 -25.65 29.97 -0.88
CA ASN A 117 -25.74 28.70 -1.61
C ASN A 117 -24.57 27.75 -1.36
N MET A 118 -23.64 28.08 -0.46
CA MET A 118 -22.48 27.25 -0.17
C MET A 118 -22.75 26.28 0.99
N SER A 119 -22.48 24.98 0.78
CA SER A 119 -22.41 24.03 1.90
C SER A 119 -21.13 24.29 2.70
N LEU A 120 -21.30 24.45 4.02
CA LEU A 120 -20.20 24.58 4.98
C LEU A 120 -19.77 23.23 5.56
N ASP A 121 -20.30 22.10 5.05
CA ASP A 121 -20.02 20.78 5.63
C ASP A 121 -18.53 20.43 5.55
N ARG A 122 -17.85 20.84 4.47
CA ARG A 122 -16.41 20.66 4.28
C ARG A 122 -15.57 21.69 5.03
N TYR A 123 -16.15 22.55 5.85
CA TYR A 123 -15.42 23.53 6.66
C TYR A 123 -15.40 23.15 8.15
N VAL A 124 -15.86 21.94 8.46
CA VAL A 124 -15.90 21.39 9.81
C VAL A 124 -15.14 20.07 9.84
N PHE A 125 -14.25 19.95 10.81
CA PHE A 125 -13.57 18.74 11.18
C PHE A 125 -14.12 18.29 12.54
N LEU A 126 -14.97 17.26 12.52
CA LEU A 126 -15.50 16.61 13.70
C LEU A 126 -14.68 15.34 13.99
N GLU A 127 -14.11 15.21 15.18
CA GLU A 127 -13.46 13.96 15.62
C GLU A 127 -13.86 13.60 17.05
N LYS A 128 -13.89 12.29 17.33
CA LYS A 128 -14.04 11.75 18.69
C LYS A 128 -12.73 11.12 19.14
N VAL A 129 -12.05 11.76 20.08
CA VAL A 129 -10.81 11.26 20.68
C VAL A 129 -11.16 10.30 21.80
N THR A 130 -11.26 9.01 21.47
CA THR A 130 -11.80 7.99 22.39
C THR A 130 -10.96 7.82 23.66
N LYS A 131 -9.63 7.91 23.60
CA LYS A 131 -8.76 7.74 24.78
C LYS A 131 -8.94 8.85 25.83
N GLU A 132 -9.26 10.06 25.38
CA GLU A 132 -9.45 11.24 26.24
C GLU A 132 -10.94 11.52 26.49
N ASN A 133 -11.83 10.74 25.87
CA ASN A 133 -13.27 10.95 25.86
C ASN A 133 -13.67 12.36 25.41
N LEU A 134 -12.99 12.92 24.40
CA LEU A 134 -13.28 14.25 23.88
C LEU A 134 -13.99 14.21 22.52
N LEU A 135 -14.89 15.16 22.30
CA LEU A 135 -15.45 15.49 21.00
C LEU A 135 -14.88 16.85 20.59
N ASN A 136 -14.08 16.87 19.53
CA ASN A 136 -13.51 18.09 18.97
C ASN A 136 -14.28 18.47 17.70
N VAL A 137 -14.69 19.74 17.63
CA VAL A 137 -15.30 20.36 16.46
C VAL A 137 -14.40 21.52 16.06
N LYS A 138 -13.54 21.31 15.06
CA LYS A 138 -12.72 22.38 14.48
C LYS A 138 -13.45 22.96 13.28
N MET A 139 -13.51 24.27 13.19
CA MET A 139 -14.11 24.97 12.06
C MET A 139 -13.10 25.93 11.44
N ARG A 140 -13.17 26.06 10.12
CA ARG A 140 -12.47 27.10 9.38
C ARG A 140 -13.45 27.92 8.56
N PHE A 141 -13.28 29.24 8.53
CA PHE A 141 -14.28 30.17 8.01
C PHE A 141 -13.72 30.91 6.79
N PRO A 142 -14.38 30.80 5.62
CA PRO A 142 -13.93 31.46 4.40
C PRO A 142 -14.32 32.94 4.32
N ALA A 143 -15.20 33.41 5.21
CA ALA A 143 -15.66 34.79 5.29
C ALA A 143 -15.81 35.21 6.76
N ALA A 144 -15.67 36.51 7.03
CA ALA A 144 -16.12 37.10 8.29
C ALA A 144 -17.65 37.00 8.41
N GLY A 145 -18.20 37.23 9.60
CA GLY A 145 -19.65 37.23 9.84
C GLY A 145 -20.08 36.22 10.91
N LYS A 146 -21.41 36.06 11.04
CA LYS A 146 -21.99 35.23 12.10
C LYS A 146 -22.43 33.88 11.58
N PHE A 147 -21.92 32.83 12.22
CA PHE A 147 -22.23 31.45 11.88
C PHE A 147 -22.93 30.79 13.06
N LYS A 148 -23.87 29.89 12.78
CA LYS A 148 -24.56 29.11 13.81
C LYS A 148 -24.11 27.65 13.71
N LEU A 149 -23.46 27.19 14.78
CA LEU A 149 -23.07 25.78 14.94
C LEU A 149 -24.09 25.08 15.83
N LYS A 150 -24.59 23.94 15.37
CA LYS A 150 -25.37 23.02 16.19
C LYS A 150 -24.72 21.66 16.22
N ILE A 151 -24.66 21.08 17.42
CA ILE A 151 -24.26 19.68 17.60
C ILE A 151 -25.51 18.86 17.87
N LEU A 152 -25.58 17.73 17.20
CA LEU A 152 -26.60 16.72 17.39
C LEU A 152 -25.93 15.43 17.84
N ALA A 153 -26.62 14.70 18.69
CA ALA A 153 -26.17 13.41 19.18
C ALA A 153 -27.27 12.38 19.05
N LYS A 154 -26.85 11.13 18.99
CA LYS A 154 -27.74 9.97 18.91
C LYS A 154 -27.07 8.80 19.61
N GLU A 155 -27.73 8.25 20.62
CA GLU A 155 -27.31 6.96 21.19
C GLU A 155 -27.58 5.83 20.20
N GLN A 156 -26.77 4.77 20.24
CA GLN A 156 -26.80 3.69 19.24
C GLN A 156 -28.20 3.06 19.05
N GLU A 157 -28.98 2.93 20.11
CA GLU A 157 -30.32 2.31 20.08
C GLU A 157 -31.43 3.24 19.57
N GLU A 158 -31.18 4.55 19.53
CA GLU A 158 -32.20 5.51 19.12
C GLU A 158 -32.36 5.54 17.59
N ARG A 159 -33.43 6.16 17.09
CA ARG A 159 -33.63 6.29 15.63
C ARG A 159 -33.15 7.63 15.11
N SER A 160 -33.41 8.70 15.84
CA SER A 160 -33.23 10.07 15.39
C SER A 160 -32.08 10.74 16.13
N PHE A 161 -31.45 11.72 15.48
CA PHE A 161 -30.53 12.64 16.14
C PHE A 161 -31.32 13.69 16.91
N TYR A 162 -30.77 14.10 18.04
CA TYR A 162 -31.34 15.14 18.90
C TYR A 162 -30.35 16.28 19.08
N TYR A 163 -30.85 17.52 19.13
CA TYR A 163 -30.02 18.69 19.41
C TYR A 163 -29.48 18.65 20.84
N THR A 164 -28.18 18.91 20.98
CA THR A 164 -27.48 18.98 22.27
C THR A 164 -27.09 20.41 22.59
N VAL A 165 -26.31 21.06 21.75
CA VAL A 165 -25.79 22.42 21.98
C VAL A 165 -25.84 23.29 20.73
N THR A 166 -25.99 24.60 20.91
CA THR A 166 -25.91 25.61 19.86
C THR A 166 -24.96 26.74 20.25
N TYR A 167 -24.07 27.13 19.34
CA TYR A 167 -23.21 28.30 19.43
C TYR A 167 -23.45 29.26 18.27
N ILE A 168 -23.20 30.54 18.52
CA ILE A 168 -23.03 31.57 17.50
C ILE A 168 -21.55 31.91 17.47
N ILE A 169 -20.94 31.86 16.29
CA ILE A 169 -19.52 32.13 16.09
C ILE A 169 -19.44 33.44 15.32
N ASP A 170 -18.91 34.47 15.98
CA ASP A 170 -18.73 35.82 15.43
C ASP A 170 -17.31 35.91 14.87
N VAL A 171 -17.19 35.69 13.56
CA VAL A 171 -15.92 35.64 12.86
C VAL A 171 -15.53 37.05 12.44
N LEU A 172 -14.45 37.58 13.02
CA LEU A 172 -14.00 38.95 12.77
C LEU A 172 -13.18 39.06 11.49
N ALA A 173 -12.40 38.03 11.17
CA ALA A 173 -11.64 37.92 9.93
C ALA A 173 -11.71 36.48 9.37
N PRO A 174 -11.80 36.31 8.05
CA PRO A 174 -11.71 34.98 7.44
C PRO A 174 -10.32 34.37 7.61
N MET A 175 -10.25 33.05 7.54
CA MET A 175 -8.97 32.34 7.51
C MET A 175 -8.25 32.64 6.19
N GLU A 176 -6.96 32.92 6.26
CA GLU A 176 -6.12 33.14 5.08
C GLU A 176 -6.04 31.86 4.24
N ASN A 177 -6.25 31.98 2.93
CA ASN A 177 -6.26 30.84 1.99
C ASN A 177 -7.21 29.71 2.42
N CYS A 178 -8.33 30.03 3.08
CA CYS A 178 -9.30 29.05 3.55
C CYS A 178 -9.85 28.20 2.39
N ARG A 179 -9.55 26.91 2.41
CA ARG A 179 -10.04 25.92 1.44
C ARG A 179 -11.02 24.97 2.11
N PRO A 180 -12.00 24.38 1.40
CA PRO A 180 -12.79 23.29 1.96
C PRO A 180 -11.90 22.06 2.21
N LEU A 181 -12.23 21.30 3.24
CA LEU A 181 -11.58 20.03 3.56
C LEU A 181 -11.81 19.04 2.40
N PRO A 182 -10.88 18.10 2.19
CA PRO A 182 -11.10 16.94 1.35
C PRO A 182 -12.39 16.23 1.74
N LYS A 183 -13.06 15.61 0.77
CA LYS A 183 -14.38 15.02 1.00
C LYS A 183 -14.30 13.83 1.95
N ASN A 184 -15.06 13.94 3.03
CA ASN A 184 -15.32 12.88 4.00
C ASN A 184 -16.78 12.41 3.85
N GLU A 185 -16.97 11.15 3.49
CA GLU A 185 -18.32 10.56 3.29
C GLU A 185 -18.98 10.09 4.60
N ARG A 186 -18.22 10.02 5.70
CA ARG A 186 -18.66 9.50 7.00
C ARG A 186 -19.23 10.57 7.92
N GLY A 187 -18.75 11.81 7.80
CA GLY A 187 -19.20 12.96 8.61
C GLY A 187 -18.47 13.11 9.96
N GLU A 188 -17.50 12.24 10.25
CA GLU A 188 -16.51 12.43 11.32
C GLU A 188 -15.16 11.88 10.85
N TRP A 189 -14.08 12.38 11.42
CA TRP A 189 -12.71 12.04 11.09
C TRP A 189 -12.08 11.16 12.16
N GLY A 190 -11.21 10.25 11.73
CA GLY A 190 -10.53 9.27 12.56
C GLY A 190 -11.36 8.01 12.84
N PRO A 191 -10.81 7.11 13.67
CA PRO A 191 -11.46 5.88 14.07
C PRO A 191 -12.65 6.18 15.01
N GLY A 192 -13.81 5.62 14.70
CA GLY A 192 -15.05 5.76 15.45
C GLY A 192 -15.60 4.43 15.99
N LEU A 193 -16.87 4.45 16.39
CA LEU A 193 -17.56 3.28 16.95
C LEU A 193 -17.70 2.14 15.94
N ASP A 194 -18.01 2.46 14.69
CA ASP A 194 -18.09 1.49 13.57
C ASP A 194 -16.73 0.87 13.23
N THR A 195 -15.63 1.62 13.33
CA THR A 195 -14.26 1.10 13.21
C THR A 195 -14.03 -0.02 14.23
N GLN A 196 -14.36 0.24 15.50
CA GLN A 196 -14.21 -0.71 16.60
C GLN A 196 -15.16 -1.91 16.46
N GLU A 197 -16.42 -1.69 16.06
CA GLU A 197 -17.41 -2.76 15.87
C GLU A 197 -17.07 -3.70 14.71
N LEU A 198 -16.37 -3.20 13.70
CA LEU A 198 -15.79 -4.02 12.65
C LEU A 198 -14.53 -4.76 13.10
N GLY A 199 -14.05 -4.50 14.31
CA GLY A 199 -12.90 -5.18 14.88
C GLY A 199 -11.55 -4.61 14.43
N LEU A 200 -11.53 -3.32 14.03
CA LEU A 200 -10.32 -2.59 13.67
C LEU A 200 -9.84 -1.77 14.89
N GLU A 201 -8.65 -2.07 15.38
CA GLU A 201 -8.03 -1.38 16.50
C GLU A 201 -6.90 -0.47 15.97
N PRO A 202 -6.99 0.88 16.10
CA PRO A 202 -5.96 1.77 15.58
C PRO A 202 -4.61 1.54 16.27
N ILE A 203 -3.56 1.25 15.49
CA ILE A 203 -2.19 1.04 15.99
C ILE A 203 -1.36 2.32 15.86
N THR A 204 -1.38 2.97 14.69
CA THR A 204 -0.53 4.15 14.45
C THR A 204 -1.20 5.47 14.80
N HIS A 205 -2.48 5.65 14.42
CA HIS A 205 -3.19 6.92 14.61
C HIS A 205 -4.57 6.65 15.20
N ASP A 206 -4.84 7.23 16.36
CA ASP A 206 -6.13 7.16 17.08
C ASP A 206 -6.92 8.48 17.01
N THR A 207 -6.42 9.46 16.27
CA THR A 207 -7.03 10.77 15.98
C THR A 207 -7.35 10.91 14.49
N GLY A 208 -8.15 11.91 14.10
CA GLY A 208 -8.56 12.07 12.70
C GLY A 208 -7.51 12.66 11.76
N GLU A 209 -6.46 13.29 12.29
CA GLU A 209 -5.37 13.88 11.50
C GLU A 209 -4.17 12.94 11.43
N VAL A 210 -3.56 12.85 10.24
CA VAL A 210 -2.37 12.03 9.95
C VAL A 210 -1.33 12.89 9.22
N PRO A 211 -0.15 13.13 9.78
CA PRO A 211 0.91 13.83 9.06
C PRO A 211 1.48 12.93 7.94
N ALA A 212 1.72 13.54 6.78
CA ALA A 212 2.42 12.91 5.66
C ALA A 212 3.81 13.56 5.51
N GLU A 213 4.84 12.93 6.07
CA GLU A 213 6.23 13.40 6.00
C GLU A 213 6.82 13.04 4.62
N ASP A 214 7.35 14.02 3.87
CA ASP A 214 7.83 13.83 2.49
C ASP A 214 6.79 13.11 1.60
N GLY A 215 5.52 13.52 1.74
CA GLY A 215 4.40 12.94 1.03
C GLY A 215 4.05 11.50 1.42
N LYS A 216 4.62 10.94 2.49
CA LYS A 216 4.41 9.54 2.89
C LYS A 216 3.73 9.43 4.24
N ALA A 217 2.76 8.52 4.35
CA ALA A 217 2.10 8.17 5.61
C ALA A 217 1.88 6.66 5.72
N GLU A 218 1.80 6.15 6.95
CA GLU A 218 1.47 4.74 7.23
C GLU A 218 0.35 4.64 8.27
N VAL A 219 -0.80 4.06 7.88
CA VAL A 219 -1.94 3.80 8.75
C VAL A 219 -2.03 2.31 9.02
N ARG A 220 -2.11 1.91 10.31
CA ARG A 220 -2.16 0.52 10.75
C ARG A 220 -3.31 0.26 11.69
N PHE A 221 -3.95 -0.90 11.52
CA PHE A 221 -5.00 -1.40 12.38
C PHE A 221 -4.72 -2.84 12.78
N GLY A 222 -4.87 -3.16 14.07
CA GLY A 222 -5.00 -4.53 14.54
C GLY A 222 -6.38 -5.08 14.16
N LEU A 223 -6.43 -6.35 13.78
CA LEU A 223 -7.64 -7.04 13.35
C LEU A 223 -8.04 -8.08 14.39
N THR A 224 -9.21 -7.89 15.00
CA THR A 224 -9.79 -8.88 15.93
C THR A 224 -10.60 -9.97 15.21
N LYS A 225 -10.91 -9.75 13.92
CA LYS A 225 -11.61 -10.69 13.04
C LYS A 225 -11.20 -10.48 11.57
N PRO A 226 -11.49 -11.44 10.67
CA PRO A 226 -11.19 -11.30 9.24
C PRO A 226 -12.06 -10.21 8.58
N VAL A 227 -11.42 -9.26 7.90
CA VAL A 227 -12.07 -8.08 7.29
C VAL A 227 -11.60 -7.90 5.84
N GLU A 228 -12.54 -7.57 4.97
CA GLU A 228 -12.29 -7.10 3.61
C GLU A 228 -12.31 -5.58 3.57
N PHE A 229 -11.39 -4.99 2.80
CA PHE A 229 -11.20 -3.54 2.71
C PHE A 229 -11.34 -3.04 1.28
N LYS A 230 -11.83 -1.81 1.17
CA LYS A 230 -11.71 -0.91 0.03
C LYS A 230 -11.26 0.45 0.55
N HIS A 231 -10.59 1.23 -0.28
CA HIS A 231 -10.17 2.56 0.13
C HIS A 231 -10.18 3.53 -1.04
N LYS A 232 -10.26 4.83 -0.69
CA LYS A 232 -10.09 5.93 -1.63
C LYS A 232 -9.22 7.01 -0.99
N LEU A 233 -8.30 7.55 -1.77
CA LEU A 233 -7.58 8.76 -1.42
C LEU A 233 -8.09 9.88 -2.31
N VAL A 234 -8.56 10.96 -1.72
CA VAL A 234 -9.09 12.12 -2.46
C VAL A 234 -8.39 13.40 -2.04
N THR A 235 -8.15 14.28 -3.00
CA THR A 235 -7.59 15.62 -2.79
C THR A 235 -8.63 16.60 -2.22
N GLY A 236 -8.19 17.80 -1.82
CA GLY A 236 -9.08 18.89 -1.41
C GLY A 236 -10.13 19.31 -2.47
N ASP A 237 -9.82 19.13 -3.75
CA ASP A 237 -10.72 19.37 -4.89
C ASP A 237 -11.60 18.17 -5.28
N ASP A 238 -11.69 17.13 -4.43
CA ASP A 238 -12.50 15.92 -4.64
C ASP A 238 -12.05 15.07 -5.85
N LYS A 239 -10.76 15.15 -6.19
CA LYS A 239 -10.15 14.27 -7.21
C LYS A 239 -9.59 13.03 -6.54
N GLU A 240 -9.98 11.87 -7.04
CA GLU A 240 -9.44 10.59 -6.59
C GLU A 240 -8.00 10.39 -7.09
N LEU A 241 -7.14 9.91 -6.20
CA LEU A 241 -5.75 9.56 -6.47
C LEU A 241 -5.59 8.03 -6.48
N PRO A 242 -5.79 7.38 -7.64
CA PRO A 242 -5.60 5.94 -7.75
C PRO A 242 -4.13 5.59 -7.53
N HIS A 243 -3.87 4.35 -7.11
CA HIS A 243 -2.52 3.81 -6.87
C HIS A 243 -1.65 4.62 -5.87
N SER A 244 -2.25 5.51 -5.11
CA SER A 244 -1.57 6.32 -4.09
C SER A 244 -1.65 5.71 -2.69
N VAL A 245 -2.39 4.61 -2.57
CA VAL A 245 -2.50 3.82 -1.35
C VAL A 245 -2.18 2.37 -1.67
N LEU A 246 -1.37 1.78 -0.81
CA LEU A 246 -0.97 0.40 -0.87
C LEU A 246 -1.52 -0.36 0.34
N GLN A 247 -2.43 -1.30 0.09
CA GLN A 247 -3.04 -2.13 1.13
C GLN A 247 -2.35 -3.49 1.25
N ARG A 248 -2.02 -3.86 2.50
CA ARG A 248 -1.60 -5.21 2.88
C ARG A 248 -2.25 -5.65 4.19
N VAL A 249 -2.37 -6.96 4.38
CA VAL A 249 -2.83 -7.57 5.65
C VAL A 249 -1.83 -8.65 6.05
N GLU A 250 -1.16 -8.45 7.18
CA GLU A 250 -0.05 -9.27 7.66
C GLU A 250 -0.12 -9.40 9.19
N ASN A 251 0.12 -10.59 9.74
CA ASN A 251 0.15 -10.81 11.20
C ASN A 251 -1.08 -10.29 11.98
N GLN A 252 -2.28 -10.40 11.39
CA GLN A 252 -3.53 -9.82 11.92
C GLN A 252 -3.50 -8.29 12.03
N GLU A 253 -2.70 -7.62 11.19
CA GLU A 253 -2.73 -6.18 11.04
C GLU A 253 -3.07 -5.81 9.60
N ALA A 254 -3.96 -4.85 9.41
CA ALA A 254 -4.14 -4.15 8.14
C ALA A 254 -3.22 -2.94 8.10
N ILE A 255 -2.46 -2.80 7.00
CA ILE A 255 -1.48 -1.74 6.84
C ILE A 255 -1.73 -1.04 5.50
N PHE A 256 -1.78 0.29 5.54
CA PHE A 256 -2.00 1.17 4.41
C PHE A 256 -0.84 2.13 4.30
N ASN A 257 0.00 1.98 3.27
CA ASN A 257 1.03 2.98 2.96
C ASN A 257 0.49 3.94 1.93
N ILE A 258 0.59 5.22 2.23
CA ILE A 258 -0.01 6.29 1.46
C ILE A 258 1.12 7.15 0.94
N ARG A 259 1.05 7.51 -0.35
CA ARG A 259 1.92 8.48 -1.01
C ARG A 259 1.06 9.58 -1.62
N VAL A 260 1.37 10.83 -1.33
CA VAL A 260 0.72 11.99 -1.94
C VAL A 260 1.71 12.71 -2.86
N PRO A 261 1.26 13.27 -3.99
CA PRO A 261 2.15 13.78 -5.03
C PRO A 261 2.64 15.23 -4.78
N GLU A 262 1.94 16.00 -3.96
CA GLU A 262 2.12 17.45 -3.79
C GLU A 262 1.87 17.83 -2.31
N GLU A 263 2.26 19.05 -1.93
CA GLU A 263 1.82 19.65 -0.67
C GLU A 263 0.29 19.84 -0.63
N GLY A 264 -0.32 19.64 0.54
CA GLY A 264 -1.75 19.87 0.74
C GLY A 264 -2.46 18.89 1.67
N GLU A 265 -3.80 18.97 1.63
CA GLU A 265 -4.69 18.16 2.44
C GLU A 265 -5.38 17.08 1.59
N TYR A 266 -5.47 15.87 2.14
CA TYR A 266 -6.10 14.71 1.49
C TYR A 266 -7.03 13.97 2.45
N ALA A 267 -8.08 13.33 1.94
CA ALA A 267 -8.89 12.40 2.72
C ALA A 267 -8.58 10.96 2.31
N PHE A 268 -8.10 10.17 3.27
CA PHE A 268 -8.03 8.72 3.15
C PHE A 268 -9.31 8.13 3.74
N ASN A 269 -10.21 7.70 2.85
CA ASN A 269 -11.48 7.08 3.18
C ASN A 269 -11.33 5.55 3.15
N LEU A 270 -11.56 4.90 4.29
CA LEU A 270 -11.47 3.47 4.47
C LEU A 270 -12.86 2.85 4.59
N TYR A 271 -13.13 1.88 3.74
CA TYR A 271 -14.39 1.15 3.69
C TYR A 271 -14.12 -0.31 3.97
N ALA A 272 -14.95 -0.95 4.78
CA ALA A 272 -14.66 -2.31 5.19
C ALA A 272 -15.90 -3.08 5.63
N LYS A 273 -15.83 -4.41 5.52
CA LYS A 273 -16.86 -5.34 5.98
C LYS A 273 -16.23 -6.66 6.43
N GLU A 274 -16.96 -7.47 7.18
CA GLU A 274 -16.45 -8.78 7.60
C GLU A 274 -16.25 -9.71 6.38
N GLU A 275 -15.17 -10.50 6.36
CA GLU A 275 -14.84 -11.36 5.21
C GLU A 275 -15.98 -12.36 4.94
N GLY A 276 -16.42 -12.46 3.68
CA GLY A 276 -17.55 -13.30 3.28
C GLY A 276 -18.95 -12.70 3.50
N GLN A 277 -19.06 -11.50 4.09
CA GLN A 277 -20.34 -10.80 4.20
C GLN A 277 -20.78 -10.24 2.83
N SER A 278 -22.03 -10.48 2.43
CA SER A 278 -22.60 -9.88 1.22
C SER A 278 -23.06 -8.44 1.47
N GLY A 279 -23.00 -7.60 0.43
CA GLY A 279 -23.41 -6.20 0.50
C GLY A 279 -22.29 -5.21 0.14
N GLU A 280 -22.59 -3.94 0.33
CA GLU A 280 -21.68 -2.81 0.10
C GLU A 280 -20.65 -2.69 1.23
N PHE A 281 -19.58 -1.95 0.95
CA PHE A 281 -18.54 -1.63 1.93
C PHE A 281 -18.90 -0.30 2.60
N PRO A 282 -19.39 -0.29 3.85
CA PRO A 282 -19.60 0.96 4.57
C PRO A 282 -18.26 1.67 4.81
N ASN A 283 -18.26 3.01 4.80
CA ASN A 283 -17.11 3.78 5.26
C ASN A 283 -17.02 3.61 6.78
N VAL A 284 -15.89 3.11 7.26
CA VAL A 284 -15.67 2.82 8.68
C VAL A 284 -14.63 3.74 9.31
N CYS A 285 -13.88 4.51 8.53
CA CYS A 285 -12.87 5.43 9.04
C CYS A 285 -12.43 6.38 7.93
N SER A 286 -12.28 7.67 8.23
CA SER A 286 -11.77 8.67 7.29
C SER A 286 -10.70 9.51 7.98
N TYR A 287 -9.47 9.54 7.47
CA TYR A 287 -8.38 10.37 8.00
C TYR A 287 -8.11 11.58 7.11
N LEU A 288 -7.83 12.72 7.75
CA LEU A 288 -7.31 13.93 7.10
C LEU A 288 -5.79 13.85 7.08
N LEU A 289 -5.22 13.60 5.91
CA LEU A 289 -3.77 13.65 5.72
C LEU A 289 -3.34 15.09 5.46
N LYS A 290 -2.24 15.50 6.10
CA LYS A 290 -1.62 16.81 5.91
C LYS A 290 -0.17 16.63 5.44
N CYS A 291 0.12 17.10 4.24
CA CYS A 291 1.47 17.21 3.70
C CYS A 291 1.85 18.68 3.67
N GLU A 292 2.77 19.08 4.57
CA GLU A 292 3.14 20.49 4.75
C GLU A 292 4.25 20.95 3.79
N GLU A 293 4.97 20.00 3.19
CA GLU A 293 6.09 20.26 2.29
C GLU A 293 5.91 19.50 0.97
N GLU A 294 6.51 20.01 -0.11
CA GLU A 294 6.48 19.37 -1.41
C GLU A 294 7.25 18.04 -1.40
N PRO A 295 6.61 16.91 -1.75
CA PRO A 295 7.27 15.60 -1.74
C PRO A 295 8.41 15.51 -2.76
N GLU A 296 9.52 14.88 -2.37
CA GLU A 296 10.62 14.60 -3.29
C GLU A 296 10.26 13.50 -4.29
N ASP A 297 9.58 12.45 -3.80
CA ASP A 297 9.07 11.35 -4.61
C ASP A 297 7.58 11.54 -4.89
N LYS A 298 7.27 11.97 -6.12
CA LYS A 298 5.91 12.19 -6.59
C LYS A 298 5.28 10.95 -7.22
N ALA A 299 6.00 9.83 -7.27
CA ALA A 299 5.53 8.64 -7.94
C ALA A 299 4.49 7.89 -7.10
N SER A 300 3.34 7.62 -7.72
CA SER A 300 2.36 6.67 -7.19
C SER A 300 2.93 5.25 -7.15
N PHE A 301 2.29 4.37 -6.38
CA PHE A 301 2.66 2.97 -6.38
C PHE A 301 2.40 2.33 -7.76
N PRO A 302 3.21 1.34 -8.17
CA PRO A 302 2.94 0.45 -9.28
C PRO A 302 1.53 -0.12 -9.29
N ASP A 303 0.88 -0.08 -10.47
CA ASP A 303 -0.32 -0.90 -10.69
C ASP A 303 0.09 -2.38 -10.82
N VAL A 304 -0.33 -3.16 -9.82
CA VAL A 304 -0.08 -4.60 -9.68
C VAL A 304 -1.24 -5.46 -10.21
N GLY A 305 -2.25 -4.89 -10.87
CA GLY A 305 -3.35 -5.64 -11.48
C GLY A 305 -4.36 -6.22 -10.47
N GLY A 306 -4.36 -5.71 -9.23
CA GLY A 306 -5.34 -6.05 -8.20
C GLY A 306 -5.32 -5.07 -7.02
N ASP A 307 -6.43 -4.98 -6.30
CA ASP A 307 -6.65 -4.00 -5.21
C ASP A 307 -5.88 -4.34 -3.91
N LYS A 308 -5.15 -5.46 -3.87
CA LYS A 308 -4.51 -5.99 -2.65
C LYS A 308 -3.17 -6.64 -2.97
N LEU A 309 -2.15 -6.30 -2.17
CA LEU A 309 -0.90 -7.05 -2.16
C LEU A 309 -0.99 -8.34 -1.36
N GLY A 310 -0.23 -9.33 -1.79
CA GLY A 310 -0.11 -10.64 -1.17
C GLY A 310 -0.98 -11.69 -1.84
N PRO A 311 -1.40 -12.73 -1.09
CA PRO A 311 -2.25 -13.81 -1.60
C PRO A 311 -3.61 -13.32 -2.12
N THR A 312 -3.97 -13.72 -3.33
CA THR A 312 -5.30 -13.45 -3.91
C THR A 312 -6.33 -14.49 -3.46
N ASP A 313 -7.61 -14.31 -3.80
CA ASP A 313 -8.62 -15.34 -3.55
C ASP A 313 -8.32 -16.65 -4.28
N ALA A 314 -7.74 -16.57 -5.48
CA ALA A 314 -7.31 -17.75 -6.24
C ALA A 314 -6.24 -18.55 -5.49
N PHE A 315 -5.34 -17.88 -4.76
CA PHE A 315 -4.34 -18.54 -3.89
C PHE A 315 -4.99 -19.49 -2.89
N ARG A 316 -6.02 -18.99 -2.19
CA ARG A 316 -6.77 -19.75 -1.19
C ARG A 316 -7.63 -20.83 -1.82
N GLN A 317 -8.29 -20.53 -2.94
CA GLN A 317 -9.09 -21.50 -3.69
C GLN A 317 -8.26 -22.66 -4.23
N PHE A 318 -6.99 -22.42 -4.58
CA PHE A 318 -6.04 -23.46 -4.97
C PHE A 318 -5.46 -24.20 -3.76
N GLY A 319 -5.82 -23.79 -2.53
CA GLY A 319 -5.39 -24.41 -1.28
C GLY A 319 -3.91 -24.21 -1.01
N MET A 320 -3.35 -23.08 -1.43
CA MET A 320 -1.98 -22.71 -1.14
C MET A 320 -1.91 -21.98 0.20
N GLN A 321 -0.78 -22.11 0.90
CA GLN A 321 -0.48 -21.35 2.11
C GLN A 321 0.83 -20.60 1.90
N ASN A 322 0.83 -19.29 2.16
CA ASN A 322 2.06 -18.51 2.12
C ASN A 322 2.83 -18.79 3.42
N ILE A 323 4.01 -19.41 3.30
CA ILE A 323 4.89 -19.70 4.44
C ILE A 323 6.13 -18.80 4.45
N SER A 324 6.20 -17.86 3.52
CA SER A 324 7.26 -16.84 3.48
C SER A 324 7.12 -15.89 4.67
N ILE A 325 8.25 -15.49 5.26
CA ILE A 325 8.31 -14.44 6.30
C ILE A 325 8.27 -13.03 5.66
N MET A 326 8.38 -12.95 4.32
CA MET A 326 8.48 -11.67 3.61
C MET A 326 7.13 -10.96 3.50
N PRO A 327 7.08 -9.64 3.79
CA PRO A 327 5.88 -8.82 3.58
C PRO A 327 5.57 -8.67 2.09
N ALA A 328 4.30 -8.40 1.76
CA ALA A 328 3.85 -8.24 0.38
C ALA A 328 4.31 -6.90 -0.25
N LEU A 329 4.55 -5.87 0.57
CA LEU A 329 5.42 -4.75 0.21
C LEU A 329 6.82 -5.08 0.70
N MET A 330 7.67 -5.52 -0.22
CA MET A 330 9.08 -5.71 0.08
C MET A 330 9.78 -4.38 -0.17
N LEU A 331 10.19 -3.67 0.88
CA LEU A 331 11.42 -2.89 0.76
C LEU A 331 12.50 -3.95 0.54
N ALA A 332 13.07 -4.06 -0.66
CA ALA A 332 14.03 -5.11 -0.97
C ALA A 332 15.22 -4.93 -0.02
N PRO A 333 15.36 -5.76 1.03
CA PRO A 333 16.34 -5.52 2.06
C PRO A 333 17.67 -6.07 1.53
N ILE A 334 18.34 -5.23 0.71
CA ILE A 334 19.78 -5.01 0.75
C ILE A 334 20.66 -6.03 0.02
N THR A 335 20.12 -7.17 -0.39
CA THR A 335 20.88 -8.15 -1.21
C THR A 335 20.44 -8.23 -2.67
N GLY A 336 19.36 -7.54 -3.05
CA GLY A 336 18.75 -7.72 -4.38
C GLY A 336 18.28 -9.16 -4.62
N GLU A 337 18.03 -9.94 -3.57
CA GLU A 337 17.46 -11.28 -3.66
C GLU A 337 16.20 -11.36 -2.80
N VAL A 338 15.18 -12.00 -3.36
CA VAL A 338 13.89 -12.22 -2.73
C VAL A 338 13.55 -13.69 -2.87
N THR A 339 13.12 -14.30 -1.76
CA THR A 339 12.66 -15.68 -1.73
C THR A 339 11.22 -15.74 -1.23
N LEU A 340 10.34 -16.37 -2.01
CA LEU A 340 8.95 -16.64 -1.63
C LEU A 340 8.71 -18.14 -1.58
N GLN A 341 7.99 -18.60 -0.58
CA GLN A 341 7.69 -20.00 -0.34
C GLN A 341 6.19 -20.23 -0.14
N PHE A 342 5.61 -21.08 -0.98
CA PHE A 342 4.21 -21.48 -0.92
C PHE A 342 4.10 -22.97 -0.63
N LYS A 343 3.39 -23.32 0.46
CA LYS A 343 3.01 -24.70 0.72
C LYS A 343 1.80 -25.07 -0.13
N LEU A 344 1.92 -26.17 -0.86
CA LEU A 344 0.93 -26.66 -1.81
C LEU A 344 0.10 -27.79 -1.19
N SER A 345 -1.24 -27.68 -1.28
CA SER A 345 -2.13 -28.82 -0.98
C SER A 345 -2.39 -29.71 -2.18
N ARG A 346 -2.15 -29.20 -3.39
CA ARG A 346 -2.32 -29.91 -4.67
C ARG A 346 -1.23 -29.47 -5.66
N PRO A 347 -0.86 -30.31 -6.64
CA PRO A 347 0.07 -29.93 -7.70
C PRO A 347 -0.43 -28.71 -8.48
N ALA A 348 0.49 -27.80 -8.79
CA ALA A 348 0.24 -26.59 -9.55
C ALA A 348 1.44 -26.25 -10.42
N VAL A 349 1.16 -25.57 -11.53
CA VAL A 349 2.12 -25.01 -12.45
C VAL A 349 2.19 -23.50 -12.23
N PHE A 350 3.38 -22.91 -12.34
CA PHE A 350 3.62 -21.50 -12.02
C PHE A 350 4.24 -20.73 -13.19
N ILE A 351 3.93 -19.45 -13.26
CA ILE A 351 4.61 -18.46 -14.10
C ILE A 351 4.82 -17.20 -13.23
N PRO A 352 6.04 -16.93 -12.76
CA PRO A 352 6.40 -15.65 -12.19
C PRO A 352 6.55 -14.59 -13.30
N GLU A 353 6.10 -13.38 -13.01
CA GLU A 353 6.22 -12.20 -13.87
C GLU A 353 6.81 -11.06 -13.03
N LEU A 354 7.96 -10.53 -13.42
CA LEU A 354 8.67 -9.47 -12.71
C LEU A 354 8.84 -8.27 -13.63
N LEU A 355 8.24 -7.13 -13.29
CA LEU A 355 8.27 -5.93 -14.12
C LEU A 355 8.84 -4.74 -13.35
N LEU A 356 9.87 -4.09 -13.90
CA LEU A 356 10.39 -2.80 -13.40
C LEU A 356 9.52 -1.65 -13.93
N HIS A 357 9.08 -0.77 -13.05
CA HIS A 357 8.31 0.43 -13.41
C HIS A 357 9.27 1.59 -13.64
N ASN A 358 9.35 2.05 -14.88
CA ASN A 358 10.22 3.16 -15.26
C ASN A 358 9.54 4.52 -15.09
N ASN A 359 10.34 5.57 -14.98
CA ASN A 359 9.86 6.95 -14.77
C ASN A 359 9.02 7.48 -15.95
N ASP A 360 9.15 6.89 -17.14
CA ASP A 360 8.36 7.24 -18.32
C ASP A 360 6.97 6.55 -18.35
N GLY A 361 6.64 5.77 -17.31
CA GLY A 361 5.42 4.99 -17.20
C GLY A 361 5.47 3.64 -17.93
N ASN A 362 6.54 3.34 -18.66
CA ASN A 362 6.71 2.03 -19.30
C ASN A 362 7.20 0.98 -18.30
N LYS A 363 6.87 -0.29 -18.56
CA LYS A 363 7.33 -1.42 -17.76
C LYS A 363 8.42 -2.19 -18.52
N THR A 364 9.53 -2.51 -17.85
CA THR A 364 10.57 -3.40 -18.40
C THR A 364 10.44 -4.78 -17.79
N ASP A 365 10.36 -5.80 -18.65
CA ASP A 365 10.25 -7.20 -18.23
C ASP A 365 11.60 -7.74 -17.74
N PHE A 366 11.62 -8.23 -16.51
CA PHE A 366 12.74 -8.89 -15.83
C PHE A 366 12.37 -10.29 -15.34
N SER A 367 11.34 -10.92 -15.92
CA SER A 367 10.89 -12.27 -15.53
C SER A 367 11.99 -13.32 -15.71
N GLU A 368 12.98 -13.06 -16.57
CA GLU A 368 14.19 -13.90 -16.70
C GLU A 368 15.09 -13.90 -15.45
N TYR A 369 14.86 -13.03 -14.47
CA TYR A 369 15.55 -13.01 -13.18
C TYR A 369 14.75 -13.72 -12.08
N THR A 370 13.79 -14.55 -12.47
CA THR A 370 13.01 -15.39 -11.58
C THR A 370 13.21 -16.86 -11.93
N MET A 371 13.33 -17.71 -10.91
CA MET A 371 13.25 -19.16 -11.06
C MET A 371 12.46 -19.75 -9.89
N TRP A 372 12.00 -20.98 -10.02
CA TRP A 372 11.35 -21.67 -8.92
C TRP A 372 11.66 -23.16 -8.90
N ASP A 373 11.62 -23.74 -7.71
CA ASP A 373 11.60 -25.18 -7.52
C ASP A 373 10.36 -25.61 -6.74
N ILE A 374 10.08 -26.90 -6.77
CA ILE A 374 9.07 -27.50 -5.91
C ILE A 374 9.74 -28.69 -5.23
N VAL A 375 9.84 -28.63 -3.91
CA VAL A 375 10.48 -29.67 -3.10
C VAL A 375 9.55 -30.01 -1.94
N ASN A 376 9.20 -31.30 -1.79
CA ASN A 376 8.33 -31.79 -0.71
C ASN A 376 7.00 -31.01 -0.55
N GLY A 377 6.41 -30.60 -1.67
CA GLY A 377 5.14 -29.86 -1.68
C GLY A 377 5.27 -28.37 -1.30
N VAL A 378 6.50 -27.83 -1.28
CA VAL A 378 6.77 -26.40 -1.12
C VAL A 378 7.32 -25.88 -2.44
N ALA A 379 6.63 -24.89 -3.02
CA ALA A 379 7.17 -24.12 -4.14
C ALA A 379 8.03 -22.98 -3.61
N THR A 380 9.30 -22.93 -3.99
CA THR A 380 10.22 -21.83 -3.64
C THR A 380 10.52 -21.01 -4.88
N PHE A 381 10.22 -19.73 -4.86
CA PHE A 381 10.53 -18.77 -5.91
C PHE A 381 11.76 -17.97 -5.50
N TYR A 382 12.76 -17.92 -6.37
CA TYR A 382 13.98 -17.16 -6.22
C TYR A 382 13.92 -16.01 -7.22
N ILE A 383 13.93 -14.78 -6.72
CA ILE A 383 13.83 -13.56 -7.51
C ILE A 383 15.11 -12.77 -7.27
N THR A 384 15.84 -12.45 -8.33
CA THR A 384 17.03 -11.61 -8.28
C THR A 384 16.72 -10.24 -8.88
N ILE A 385 17.20 -9.18 -8.26
CA ILE A 385 16.89 -7.79 -8.62
C ILE A 385 18.11 -7.15 -9.28
N PRO A 386 18.08 -6.95 -10.61
CA PRO A 386 19.24 -6.45 -11.34
C PRO A 386 19.42 -4.94 -11.28
N ARG A 387 18.35 -4.17 -11.03
CA ARG A 387 18.41 -2.70 -11.05
C ARG A 387 17.68 -2.10 -9.86
N VAL A 388 18.11 -0.91 -9.45
CA VAL A 388 17.38 -0.05 -8.50
C VAL A 388 16.05 0.37 -9.10
N GLY A 389 15.00 0.43 -8.28
CA GLY A 389 13.68 0.92 -8.67
C GLY A 389 12.55 0.07 -8.12
N MET A 390 11.32 0.42 -8.51
CA MET A 390 10.12 -0.26 -8.06
C MET A 390 9.71 -1.35 -9.05
N TYR A 391 9.57 -2.58 -8.56
CA TYR A 391 9.10 -3.72 -9.33
C TYR A 391 7.71 -4.15 -8.88
N SER A 392 6.91 -4.64 -9.82
CA SER A 392 5.75 -5.49 -9.52
C SER A 392 6.10 -6.94 -9.80
N LEU A 393 5.88 -7.81 -8.81
CA LEU A 393 5.96 -9.25 -8.94
C LEU A 393 4.56 -9.85 -8.94
N ALA A 394 4.20 -10.59 -9.98
CA ALA A 394 3.00 -11.39 -10.04
C ALA A 394 3.36 -12.87 -10.16
N ILE A 395 2.88 -13.71 -9.24
CA ILE A 395 2.98 -15.16 -9.41
C ILE A 395 1.62 -15.64 -9.91
N ARG A 396 1.62 -16.25 -11.10
CA ARG A 396 0.43 -16.84 -11.71
C ARG A 396 0.52 -18.34 -11.58
N ALA A 397 -0.62 -18.98 -11.34
CA ALA A 397 -0.65 -20.43 -11.24
C ALA A 397 -1.86 -21.05 -11.94
N LYS A 398 -1.72 -22.34 -12.23
CA LYS A 398 -2.73 -23.20 -12.81
C LYS A 398 -2.69 -24.56 -12.08
N PRO A 399 -3.78 -25.02 -11.44
CA PRO A 399 -3.85 -26.38 -10.92
C PRO A 399 -3.77 -27.40 -12.05
N THR A 400 -2.98 -28.46 -11.89
CA THR A 400 -2.70 -29.44 -12.96
C THR A 400 -3.94 -30.19 -13.49
N VAL A 401 -5.06 -30.18 -12.76
CA VAL A 401 -6.24 -31.03 -13.05
C VAL A 401 -7.48 -30.26 -13.50
N GLN A 402 -7.56 -28.92 -13.32
CA GLN A 402 -8.87 -28.22 -13.29
C GLN A 402 -8.99 -26.89 -14.05
N SER A 403 -7.90 -26.16 -14.28
CA SER A 403 -7.98 -24.84 -14.93
C SER A 403 -7.42 -24.92 -16.35
N GLU A 404 -7.90 -24.10 -17.29
CA GLU A 404 -7.25 -23.89 -18.58
C GLU A 404 -6.28 -22.69 -18.58
N ASN A 405 -6.53 -21.67 -17.73
CA ASN A 405 -5.81 -20.39 -17.74
C ASN A 405 -4.96 -20.15 -16.47
N PHE A 406 -3.84 -19.45 -16.66
CA PHE A 406 -3.00 -18.93 -15.57
C PHE A 406 -3.69 -17.77 -14.86
N THR A 407 -3.98 -17.96 -13.58
CA THR A 407 -4.63 -16.96 -12.72
C THR A 407 -3.60 -16.35 -11.77
N PRO A 408 -3.57 -15.03 -11.57
CA PRO A 408 -2.71 -14.42 -10.56
C PRO A 408 -3.09 -14.91 -9.15
N ILE A 409 -2.12 -15.53 -8.47
CA ILE A 409 -2.28 -16.04 -7.10
C ILE A 409 -1.59 -15.16 -6.06
N PHE A 410 -0.61 -14.36 -6.46
CA PHE A 410 0.13 -13.52 -5.54
C PHE A 410 0.62 -12.26 -6.25
N HIS A 411 0.46 -11.11 -5.60
CA HIS A 411 1.00 -9.84 -6.07
C HIS A 411 1.93 -9.25 -5.01
N SER A 412 3.05 -8.68 -5.44
CA SER A 412 4.00 -7.99 -4.57
C SER A 412 4.53 -6.75 -5.24
N ILE A 413 4.90 -5.76 -4.42
CA ILE A 413 5.76 -4.66 -4.86
C ILE A 413 7.11 -4.82 -4.19
N ILE A 414 8.17 -4.67 -4.98
CA ILE A 414 9.55 -4.72 -4.51
C ILE A 414 10.16 -3.35 -4.78
N ASP A 415 10.41 -2.57 -3.74
CA ASP A 415 11.14 -1.30 -3.83
C ASP A 415 12.63 -1.58 -3.58
N ALA A 416 13.40 -1.60 -4.67
CA ALA A 416 14.80 -2.02 -4.66
C ALA A 416 15.74 -0.83 -4.56
N ILE A 417 16.34 -0.66 -3.38
CA ILE A 417 17.34 0.40 -3.12
C ILE A 417 18.73 -0.04 -3.57
N ILE A 418 19.08 -1.31 -3.33
CA ILE A 418 20.37 -1.92 -3.69
C ILE A 418 20.09 -3.15 -4.57
N PRO A 419 20.62 -3.20 -5.81
CA PRO A 419 20.48 -4.37 -6.67
C PRO A 419 21.45 -5.48 -6.24
N LYS A 420 21.33 -6.68 -6.79
CA LYS A 420 22.28 -7.77 -6.54
C LYS A 420 23.67 -7.40 -7.09
N LYS A 421 24.75 -7.59 -6.31
CA LYS A 421 26.13 -7.24 -6.72
C LYS A 421 26.54 -7.94 -8.02
N GLN A 422 26.26 -9.23 -8.10
CA GLN A 422 26.46 -10.03 -9.31
C GLN A 422 25.16 -10.75 -9.64
N CYS A 423 24.55 -10.39 -10.76
CA CYS A 423 23.39 -11.10 -11.27
C CYS A 423 23.43 -11.19 -12.79
N LEU A 424 23.02 -12.35 -13.27
CA LEU A 424 22.72 -12.63 -14.67
C LEU A 424 21.31 -13.26 -14.71
N PRO A 425 20.65 -13.28 -15.88
CA PRO A 425 19.39 -13.99 -16.03
C PRO A 425 19.49 -15.44 -15.56
N CYS A 426 18.40 -15.98 -15.02
CA CYS A 426 18.23 -17.38 -14.68
C CYS A 426 18.03 -18.23 -15.96
N PRO A 427 18.28 -19.55 -15.92
CA PRO A 427 17.90 -20.42 -17.03
C PRO A 427 16.39 -20.41 -17.24
N GLN A 428 15.99 -20.47 -18.51
CA GLN A 428 14.58 -20.50 -18.86
C GLN A 428 14.00 -21.88 -18.51
N GLN A 429 13.09 -21.91 -17.54
CA GLN A 429 12.38 -23.11 -17.11
C GLN A 429 11.19 -23.40 -18.02
N SER A 430 10.92 -24.68 -18.29
CA SER A 430 9.67 -25.09 -18.92
C SER A 430 8.49 -24.74 -18.03
N ILE A 431 7.37 -24.36 -18.66
CA ILE A 431 6.12 -24.09 -17.95
C ILE A 431 5.74 -25.30 -17.07
N ASP A 432 5.82 -26.53 -17.61
CA ASP A 432 5.51 -27.76 -16.87
C ASP A 432 6.68 -28.23 -15.97
N TRP A 433 7.23 -27.33 -15.16
CA TRP A 433 8.37 -27.62 -14.29
C TRP A 433 8.11 -28.82 -13.35
N PRO A 434 8.99 -29.85 -13.32
CA PRO A 434 8.75 -31.03 -12.51
C PRO A 434 8.79 -30.75 -11.00
N SER A 435 7.86 -31.38 -10.27
CA SER A 435 7.64 -31.18 -8.82
C SER A 435 8.74 -31.72 -7.85
N ASP A 436 9.87 -32.17 -8.39
CA ASP A 436 11.04 -32.70 -7.67
C ASP A 436 12.34 -32.45 -8.44
N CYS A 437 12.36 -31.42 -9.28
CA CYS A 437 13.53 -30.99 -10.03
C CYS A 437 14.07 -29.70 -9.41
N HIS A 438 15.35 -29.72 -9.01
CA HIS A 438 16.10 -28.59 -8.49
C HIS A 438 17.42 -28.45 -9.24
N VAL A 439 17.70 -27.24 -9.74
CA VAL A 439 18.93 -26.93 -10.46
C VAL A 439 20.00 -26.56 -9.45
N VAL A 440 21.09 -27.31 -9.41
CA VAL A 440 22.24 -27.00 -8.54
C VAL A 440 23.23 -26.12 -9.31
N LYS A 441 23.60 -26.52 -10.54
CA LYS A 441 24.49 -25.74 -11.44
C LYS A 441 24.20 -26.02 -12.91
N PRO A 442 24.44 -25.02 -13.80
CA PRO A 442 24.67 -23.61 -13.51
C PRO A 442 23.34 -22.89 -13.21
N LEU A 443 23.37 -21.91 -12.29
CA LEU A 443 22.20 -21.09 -11.95
C LEU A 443 22.01 -19.88 -12.88
N THR A 444 23.02 -19.58 -13.70
CA THR A 444 22.97 -18.52 -14.72
C THR A 444 22.43 -19.11 -16.02
N GLY A 445 21.44 -18.44 -16.61
CA GLY A 445 20.83 -18.80 -17.90
C GLY A 445 21.68 -18.45 -19.11
N VAL A 446 22.83 -17.80 -18.91
CA VAL A 446 23.85 -17.52 -19.93
C VAL A 446 25.11 -18.33 -19.66
N LEU A 447 25.63 -18.95 -20.72
CA LEU A 447 26.83 -19.79 -20.71
C LEU A 447 27.86 -19.23 -21.69
N ALA A 448 29.14 -19.32 -21.34
CA ALA A 448 30.23 -18.90 -22.22
C ALA A 448 30.32 -19.82 -23.44
N ALA A 449 30.52 -19.25 -24.63
CA ALA A 449 30.67 -19.97 -25.88
C ALA A 449 31.95 -20.82 -25.91
N ARG A 450 31.83 -22.03 -26.48
CA ARG A 450 32.95 -22.96 -26.72
C ARG A 450 33.69 -23.39 -25.44
N GLU A 451 32.99 -23.45 -24.31
CA GLU A 451 33.52 -23.86 -23.01
C GLU A 451 32.88 -25.15 -22.50
N LEU A 452 33.63 -25.91 -21.70
CA LEU A 452 33.10 -27.07 -20.97
C LEU A 452 32.31 -26.58 -19.76
N ILE A 453 30.99 -26.76 -19.80
CA ILE A 453 30.07 -26.35 -18.74
C ILE A 453 29.67 -27.58 -17.94
N HIS A 454 29.89 -27.54 -16.63
CA HIS A 454 29.45 -28.57 -15.71
C HIS A 454 28.01 -28.34 -15.25
N PHE A 455 27.16 -29.35 -15.45
CA PHE A 455 25.77 -29.35 -15.01
C PHE A 455 25.60 -30.23 -13.78
N GLU A 456 24.81 -29.78 -12.81
CA GLU A 456 24.38 -30.52 -11.63
C GLU A 456 22.88 -30.28 -11.41
N ILE A 457 22.07 -31.34 -11.45
CA ILE A 457 20.61 -31.27 -11.34
C ILE A 457 20.13 -32.37 -10.39
N GLU A 458 19.44 -31.98 -9.32
CA GLU A 458 18.76 -32.91 -8.44
C GLU A 458 17.37 -33.22 -9.03
N PHE A 459 17.20 -34.44 -9.54
CA PHE A 459 15.92 -34.90 -10.07
C PHE A 459 15.77 -36.41 -9.84
N PRO A 460 15.31 -36.83 -8.65
CA PRO A 460 15.31 -38.23 -8.24
C PRO A 460 14.48 -39.13 -9.16
N ARG A 461 13.31 -38.66 -9.63
CA ARG A 461 12.37 -39.43 -10.47
C ARG A 461 12.65 -39.39 -11.97
N ALA A 462 13.66 -38.64 -12.43
CA ALA A 462 14.05 -38.71 -13.84
C ALA A 462 14.58 -40.12 -14.18
N TYR A 463 14.13 -40.66 -15.32
CA TYR A 463 14.72 -41.88 -15.88
C TYR A 463 16.02 -41.55 -16.62
N GLU A 464 16.00 -40.48 -17.40
CA GLU A 464 17.16 -40.01 -18.17
C GLU A 464 17.19 -38.47 -18.21
N LEU A 465 18.38 -37.88 -18.04
CA LEU A 465 18.65 -36.47 -18.34
C LEU A 465 19.71 -36.35 -19.44
N VAL A 466 19.39 -35.56 -20.46
CA VAL A 466 20.26 -35.32 -21.61
C VAL A 466 20.48 -33.82 -21.76
N ALA A 467 21.75 -33.43 -21.84
CA ALA A 467 22.15 -32.07 -22.17
C ALA A 467 22.51 -32.00 -23.66
N THR A 468 21.85 -31.12 -24.41
CA THR A 468 22.03 -30.98 -25.85
C THR A 468 22.55 -29.59 -26.19
N SER A 469 23.66 -29.52 -26.91
CA SER A 469 24.23 -28.30 -27.49
C SER A 469 24.39 -28.45 -29.01
N GLY A 470 24.85 -27.39 -29.69
CA GLY A 470 25.21 -27.45 -31.11
C GLY A 470 26.28 -28.49 -31.45
N ASN A 471 27.02 -28.99 -30.46
CA ASN A 471 28.05 -30.02 -30.62
C ASN A 471 27.54 -31.46 -30.41
N GLY A 472 26.25 -31.63 -30.10
CA GLY A 472 25.62 -32.92 -29.89
C GLY A 472 24.92 -33.05 -28.53
N SER A 473 24.44 -34.25 -28.24
CA SER A 473 23.75 -34.58 -27.00
C SER A 473 24.61 -35.45 -26.09
N LYS A 474 24.64 -35.14 -24.79
CA LYS A 474 25.36 -35.89 -23.77
C LYS A 474 24.43 -36.34 -22.67
N LEU A 475 24.50 -37.62 -22.33
CA LEU A 475 23.80 -38.21 -21.19
C LEU A 475 24.46 -37.77 -19.88
N LEU A 476 23.67 -37.20 -18.96
CA LEU A 476 24.11 -36.91 -17.60
C LEU A 476 24.11 -38.20 -16.77
N LYS A 477 24.96 -38.28 -15.74
CA LYS A 477 25.09 -39.47 -14.88
C LYS A 477 24.82 -39.12 -13.43
N LYS A 478 24.18 -40.02 -12.68
CA LYS A 478 24.00 -39.83 -11.23
C LYS A 478 25.33 -40.01 -10.51
N ASN A 479 25.68 -39.05 -9.66
CA ASN A 479 26.83 -39.14 -8.76
C ASN A 479 26.49 -39.92 -7.48
N ALA A 480 27.43 -40.00 -6.53
CA ALA A 480 27.25 -40.75 -5.29
C ALA A 480 26.10 -40.24 -4.40
N GLN A 481 25.69 -38.98 -4.56
CA GLN A 481 24.57 -38.35 -3.84
C GLN A 481 23.25 -38.48 -4.60
N GLY A 482 23.25 -39.09 -5.79
CA GLY A 482 22.07 -39.22 -6.64
C GLY A 482 21.76 -37.99 -7.50
N ILE A 483 22.64 -36.98 -7.49
CA ILE A 483 22.53 -35.77 -8.31
C ILE A 483 23.02 -36.11 -9.72
N TRP A 484 22.29 -35.66 -10.75
CA TRP A 484 22.70 -35.82 -12.13
C TRP A 484 23.79 -34.82 -12.48
N GLU A 485 24.93 -35.30 -12.96
CA GLU A 485 26.07 -34.47 -13.31
C GLU A 485 26.66 -34.80 -14.69
N GLY A 486 27.31 -33.81 -15.29
CA GLY A 486 28.11 -34.00 -16.50
C GLY A 486 28.53 -32.71 -17.17
N GLU A 487 29.70 -32.76 -17.84
CA GLU A 487 30.23 -31.60 -18.57
C GLU A 487 29.81 -31.60 -20.04
N VAL A 488 29.33 -30.48 -20.55
CA VAL A 488 28.95 -30.33 -21.97
C VAL A 488 29.71 -29.15 -22.57
N LEU A 489 30.31 -29.38 -23.75
CA LEU A 489 30.89 -28.30 -24.54
C LEU A 489 29.74 -27.43 -25.08
N SER A 490 29.67 -26.19 -24.61
CA SER A 490 28.72 -25.20 -25.12
C SER A 490 28.95 -24.96 -26.62
N GLY A 491 27.90 -24.54 -27.32
CA GLY A 491 27.98 -24.26 -28.75
C GLY A 491 28.71 -22.94 -29.04
N ASN A 492 28.53 -22.45 -30.27
CA ASN A 492 28.96 -21.10 -30.62
C ASN A 492 28.04 -20.03 -29.97
N GLU A 493 28.43 -18.78 -30.05
CA GLU A 493 27.55 -17.63 -29.79
C GLU A 493 26.19 -17.78 -30.50
N ASP A 494 25.13 -17.27 -29.88
CA ASP A 494 23.73 -17.36 -30.30
C ASP A 494 23.12 -18.77 -30.33
N SER A 495 23.88 -19.80 -29.95
CA SER A 495 23.33 -21.14 -29.76
C SER A 495 22.64 -21.28 -28.39
N VAL A 496 21.95 -22.41 -28.21
CA VAL A 496 21.33 -22.75 -26.93
C VAL A 496 21.84 -24.10 -26.44
N VAL A 497 21.90 -24.24 -25.11
CA VAL A 497 22.05 -25.54 -24.45
C VAL A 497 20.72 -25.87 -23.79
N THR A 498 20.19 -27.06 -24.04
CA THR A 498 18.92 -27.52 -23.46
C THR A 498 19.15 -28.74 -22.58
N ILE A 499 18.38 -28.85 -21.50
CA ILE A 499 18.30 -30.07 -20.69
C ILE A 499 16.95 -30.70 -20.97
N SER A 500 16.97 -31.94 -21.44
CA SER A 500 15.77 -32.74 -21.71
C SER A 500 15.66 -33.89 -20.74
N VAL A 501 14.42 -34.21 -20.34
CA VAL A 501 14.11 -35.33 -19.46
C VAL A 501 13.32 -36.40 -20.20
N ARG A 502 13.59 -37.65 -19.86
CA ARG A 502 12.72 -38.80 -20.14
C ARG A 502 12.23 -39.39 -18.82
N HIS A 503 10.94 -39.74 -18.73
CA HIS A 503 10.33 -40.31 -17.52
C HIS A 503 10.26 -41.84 -17.53
N SER A 504 10.32 -42.46 -18.70
CA SER A 504 10.42 -43.91 -18.89
C SER A 504 11.24 -44.25 -20.15
N ASP A 505 11.45 -45.53 -20.44
CA ASP A 505 12.11 -45.99 -21.66
C ASP A 505 11.27 -45.82 -22.93
N VAL A 506 9.97 -45.54 -22.78
CA VAL A 506 9.00 -45.41 -23.88
C VAL A 506 8.55 -43.96 -24.13
N ASP A 507 8.84 -43.03 -23.20
CA ASP A 507 8.42 -41.63 -23.34
C ASP A 507 9.34 -40.85 -24.29
N ASP A 508 8.75 -39.90 -25.02
CA ASP A 508 9.52 -38.90 -25.75
C ASP A 508 10.24 -37.95 -24.77
N SER A 509 11.47 -37.55 -25.10
CA SER A 509 12.19 -36.55 -24.32
C SER A 509 11.62 -35.16 -24.58
N HIS A 510 11.45 -34.35 -23.53
CA HIS A 510 11.07 -32.94 -23.65
C HIS A 510 12.02 -32.06 -22.84
N TYR A 511 12.21 -30.81 -23.31
CA TYR A 511 13.11 -29.86 -22.67
C TYR A 511 12.47 -29.29 -21.39
N ILE A 512 13.25 -29.22 -20.32
CA ILE A 512 12.87 -28.63 -19.03
C ILE A 512 13.64 -27.34 -18.73
N LEU A 513 14.85 -27.19 -19.29
CA LEU A 513 15.70 -26.00 -19.11
C LEU A 513 16.33 -25.59 -20.44
N THR A 514 16.45 -24.29 -20.65
CA THR A 514 17.17 -23.70 -21.77
C THR A 514 18.14 -22.62 -21.29
N TYR A 515 19.35 -22.66 -21.81
CA TYR A 515 20.43 -21.70 -21.57
C TYR A 515 20.84 -21.04 -22.89
N LYS A 516 21.07 -19.73 -22.86
CA LYS A 516 21.64 -18.97 -23.97
C LYS A 516 23.17 -19.10 -23.95
N VAL A 517 23.79 -19.21 -25.11
CA VAL A 517 25.26 -19.22 -25.24
C VAL A 517 25.70 -17.88 -25.82
N ILE A 518 26.56 -17.17 -25.08
CA ILE A 518 27.11 -15.87 -25.47
C ILE A 518 28.63 -15.86 -25.30
N GLU A 519 29.32 -14.90 -25.89
CA GLU A 519 30.77 -14.80 -25.76
C GLU A 519 31.20 -14.48 -24.32
N ARG A 520 32.37 -15.00 -23.90
CA ARG A 520 32.86 -14.87 -22.52
C ARG A 520 33.08 -13.41 -22.12
N ASP A 521 33.57 -12.60 -23.04
CA ASP A 521 33.76 -11.17 -22.85
C ASP A 521 32.44 -10.45 -22.61
N GLU A 522 31.35 -10.82 -23.29
CA GLU A 522 30.02 -10.25 -23.04
C GLU A 522 29.53 -10.55 -21.61
N ILE A 523 29.70 -11.78 -21.13
CA ILE A 523 29.38 -12.17 -19.74
C ILE A 523 30.17 -11.32 -18.74
N VAL A 524 31.49 -11.22 -18.94
CA VAL A 524 32.37 -10.43 -18.08
C VAL A 524 31.98 -8.94 -18.12
N GLY A 525 31.67 -8.42 -19.30
CA GLY A 525 31.23 -7.05 -19.49
C GLY A 525 29.93 -6.74 -18.76
N GLU A 526 28.94 -7.63 -18.77
CA GLU A 526 27.70 -7.42 -18.00
C GLU A 526 27.95 -7.51 -16.49
N ARG A 527 28.82 -8.43 -16.03
CA ARG A 527 29.22 -8.50 -14.61
C ARG A 527 29.86 -7.19 -14.14
N LEU A 528 30.76 -6.61 -14.94
CA LEU A 528 31.39 -5.32 -14.63
C LEU A 528 30.36 -4.18 -14.59
N ARG A 529 29.43 -4.12 -15.55
CA ARG A 529 28.33 -3.14 -15.54
C ARG A 529 27.42 -3.31 -14.32
N GLN A 530 27.13 -4.54 -13.93
CA GLN A 530 26.31 -4.81 -12.76
C GLN A 530 26.99 -4.37 -11.47
N LEU A 531 28.29 -4.61 -11.35
CA LEU A 531 29.08 -4.16 -10.21
C LEU A 531 29.14 -2.64 -10.10
N ASP A 532 29.21 -1.92 -11.23
CA ASP A 532 29.14 -0.47 -11.27
C ASP A 532 27.78 0.05 -10.78
N ARG A 533 26.67 -0.55 -11.26
CA ARG A 533 25.31 -0.26 -10.77
C ARG A 533 25.18 -0.49 -9.26
N TYR A 534 25.76 -1.56 -8.74
CA TYR A 534 25.79 -1.86 -7.31
C TYR A 534 26.54 -0.78 -6.52
N LYS A 535 27.77 -0.44 -6.94
CA LYS A 535 28.59 0.61 -6.32
C LYS A 535 27.86 1.96 -6.29
N ASP A 536 27.22 2.33 -7.40
CA ASP A 536 26.42 3.56 -7.49
C ASP A 536 25.21 3.55 -6.54
N ALA A 537 24.53 2.41 -6.40
CA ALA A 537 23.40 2.26 -5.49
C ALA A 537 23.85 2.40 -4.02
N VAL A 538 24.96 1.77 -3.64
CA VAL A 538 25.52 1.88 -2.28
C VAL A 538 25.90 3.32 -1.96
N ARG A 539 26.60 4.02 -2.86
CA ARG A 539 26.94 5.45 -2.67
C ARG A 539 25.71 6.33 -2.46
N ARG A 540 24.63 6.09 -3.22
CA ARG A 540 23.37 6.83 -3.05
C ARG A 540 22.68 6.51 -1.72
N ALA A 541 22.69 5.25 -1.31
CA ALA A 541 22.13 4.85 -0.02
C ALA A 541 22.90 5.47 1.16
N GLU A 542 24.23 5.60 1.06
CA GLU A 542 25.04 6.32 2.07
C GLU A 542 24.64 7.80 2.16
N ALA A 543 24.48 8.47 1.02
CA ALA A 543 24.02 9.85 0.99
C ALA A 543 22.60 10.03 1.59
N PHE A 544 21.69 9.09 1.31
CA PHE A 544 20.35 9.10 1.90
C PHE A 544 20.35 8.81 3.41
N ARG A 545 21.26 7.97 3.90
CA ARG A 545 21.47 7.77 5.34
C ARG A 545 21.88 9.07 6.02
N ASP A 546 22.87 9.75 5.46
CA ASP A 546 23.42 10.97 6.04
C ASP A 546 22.38 12.12 6.02
N ALA A 547 21.42 12.07 5.09
CA ALA A 547 20.26 12.97 5.02
C ALA A 547 19.05 12.52 5.86
N GLY A 548 19.10 11.37 6.55
CA GLY A 548 17.98 10.85 7.35
C GLY A 548 16.79 10.30 6.54
N LYS A 549 16.99 10.01 5.25
CA LYS A 549 15.93 9.62 4.29
C LYS A 549 15.84 8.11 4.04
N LEU A 550 16.73 7.33 4.64
CA LEU A 550 16.74 5.88 4.50
C LEU A 550 15.63 5.25 5.37
N PRO A 551 14.97 4.15 4.95
CA PRO A 551 14.05 3.43 5.81
C PRO A 551 14.70 3.03 7.14
N LYS A 552 13.99 3.22 8.25
CA LYS A 552 14.50 2.94 9.61
C LYS A 552 14.96 1.48 9.81
N ASN A 553 14.45 0.57 9.02
CA ASN A 553 14.75 -0.87 9.03
C ASN A 553 15.85 -1.28 8.02
N PHE A 554 16.60 -0.34 7.44
CA PHE A 554 17.70 -0.66 6.54
C PHE A 554 18.88 -1.29 7.32
N ASP A 555 19.18 -2.54 7.01
CA ASP A 555 20.23 -3.36 7.61
C ASP A 555 21.54 -3.34 6.79
N TRP A 556 22.44 -2.43 7.15
CA TRP A 556 23.76 -2.28 6.53
C TRP A 556 24.63 -3.56 6.57
N SER A 557 24.36 -4.48 7.50
CA SER A 557 25.18 -5.70 7.66
C SER A 557 24.99 -6.71 6.53
N LYS A 558 23.97 -6.52 5.67
CA LYS A 558 23.64 -7.41 4.56
C LYS A 558 24.27 -7.02 3.22
N LEU A 559 25.03 -5.93 3.17
CA LEU A 559 25.73 -5.54 1.94
C LEU A 559 26.81 -6.57 1.61
N GLU A 560 26.88 -6.96 0.34
CA GLU A 560 27.94 -7.82 -0.16
C GLU A 560 29.24 -7.03 -0.24
N ASP A 561 30.31 -7.58 0.34
CA ASP A 561 31.66 -7.00 0.25
C ASP A 561 32.12 -6.94 -1.19
N ILE A 562 32.77 -5.85 -1.55
CA ILE A 562 33.43 -5.71 -2.86
C ILE A 562 34.83 -6.29 -2.72
N ASP A 563 34.98 -7.55 -3.09
CA ASP A 563 36.29 -8.19 -3.21
C ASP A 563 37.08 -7.55 -4.38
N GLU A 564 38.27 -7.01 -4.09
CA GLU A 564 39.16 -6.45 -5.11
C GLU A 564 39.78 -7.55 -5.99
N GLU A 565 39.91 -8.78 -5.48
CA GLU A 565 40.48 -9.92 -6.22
C GLU A 565 39.54 -10.39 -7.34
N ASP A 566 38.22 -10.48 -7.06
CA ASP A 566 37.18 -10.74 -8.07
C ASP A 566 37.17 -9.69 -9.19
N LEU A 567 37.47 -8.44 -8.83
CA LEU A 567 37.53 -7.30 -9.73
C LEU A 567 38.74 -7.37 -10.65
N GLU A 568 39.92 -7.66 -10.09
CA GLU A 568 41.14 -7.85 -10.86
C GLU A 568 41.00 -9.00 -11.86
N GLU A 569 40.40 -10.13 -11.46
CA GLU A 569 40.16 -11.27 -12.35
C GLU A 569 39.23 -10.88 -13.52
N LEU A 570 38.11 -10.20 -13.24
CA LEU A 570 37.19 -9.74 -14.28
C LEU A 570 37.84 -8.71 -15.21
N MET A 571 38.64 -7.79 -14.68
CA MET A 571 39.35 -6.79 -15.49
C MET A 571 40.45 -7.42 -16.34
N GLU A 572 41.21 -8.37 -15.80
CA GLU A 572 42.25 -9.08 -16.55
C GLU A 572 41.64 -9.82 -17.75
N VAL A 573 40.52 -10.53 -17.55
CA VAL A 573 39.82 -11.21 -18.66
C VAL A 573 39.31 -10.21 -19.70
N TRP A 574 38.77 -9.07 -19.27
CA TRP A 574 38.27 -8.01 -20.16
C TRP A 574 39.37 -7.30 -20.95
N GLU A 575 40.52 -7.03 -20.33
CA GLU A 575 41.67 -6.42 -21.00
C GLU A 575 42.35 -7.38 -21.96
N ASN A 576 42.50 -8.65 -21.58
CA ASN A 576 43.03 -9.69 -22.44
C ASN A 576 42.14 -9.93 -23.67
N THR A 577 40.81 -9.88 -23.53
CA THR A 577 39.89 -10.02 -24.66
C THR A 577 39.93 -8.81 -25.60
N LYS A 578 39.99 -7.57 -25.10
CA LYS A 578 40.23 -6.38 -25.94
C LYS A 578 41.56 -6.43 -26.70
N SER A 579 42.62 -6.90 -26.05
CA SER A 579 43.93 -7.14 -26.67
C SER A 579 43.81 -8.17 -27.81
N THR A 580 43.08 -9.26 -27.58
CA THR A 580 42.89 -10.34 -28.55
C THR A 580 42.01 -9.90 -29.73
N GLN A 581 40.96 -9.11 -29.52
CA GLN A 581 40.13 -8.51 -30.58
C GLN A 581 40.94 -7.51 -31.43
N THR A 582 41.84 -6.74 -30.80
CA THR A 582 42.77 -5.85 -31.51
C THR A 582 43.77 -6.64 -32.38
N VAL A 583 44.30 -7.75 -31.85
CA VAL A 583 45.20 -8.66 -32.58
C VAL A 583 44.48 -9.42 -33.70
N LEU A 584 43.24 -9.86 -33.50
CA LEU A 584 42.41 -10.51 -34.53
C LEU A 584 42.00 -9.54 -35.64
N THR A 585 41.74 -8.27 -35.30
CA THR A 585 41.48 -7.23 -36.31
C THR A 585 42.73 -7.00 -37.17
N LEU A 586 43.92 -6.96 -36.56
CA LEU A 586 45.20 -6.86 -37.26
C LEU A 586 45.53 -8.11 -38.11
N LEU A 587 45.27 -9.32 -37.60
CA LEU A 587 45.47 -10.57 -38.33
C LEU A 587 44.46 -10.76 -39.47
N SER A 588 43.22 -10.29 -39.32
CA SER A 588 42.22 -10.30 -40.40
C SER A 588 42.58 -9.33 -41.53
N ALA A 589 43.22 -8.20 -41.19
CA ALA A 589 43.78 -7.26 -42.17
C ALA A 589 44.98 -7.88 -42.91
N ASP A 590 45.85 -8.62 -42.21
CA ASP A 590 46.99 -9.35 -42.82
C ASP A 590 46.55 -10.56 -43.68
N LEU A 591 45.45 -11.24 -43.32
CA LEU A 591 44.85 -12.32 -44.13
C LEU A 591 44.15 -11.80 -45.39
N GLN A 592 43.53 -10.62 -45.34
CA GLN A 592 43.02 -9.95 -46.54
C GLN A 592 44.14 -9.48 -47.47
N LEU A 593 45.25 -8.97 -46.92
CA LEU A 593 46.45 -8.61 -47.69
C LEU A 593 47.12 -9.82 -48.34
N THR A 594 47.26 -10.95 -47.63
CA THR A 594 47.89 -12.16 -48.20
C THR A 594 47.01 -12.87 -49.23
N SER A 595 45.68 -12.77 -49.17
CA SER A 595 44.80 -13.28 -50.22
C SER A 595 44.83 -12.46 -51.52
N GLN A 596 45.18 -11.17 -51.46
CA GLN A 596 45.38 -10.33 -52.65
C GLN A 596 46.72 -10.57 -53.36
N TYR A 597 47.73 -11.14 -52.69
CA TYR A 597 49.04 -11.42 -53.30
C TYR A 597 49.15 -12.81 -53.97
N LEU A 598 48.16 -13.69 -53.81
CA LEU A 598 48.14 -15.02 -54.46
C LEU A 598 47.35 -15.06 -55.79
N TYR A 599 46.80 -13.92 -56.25
CA TYR A 599 46.04 -13.83 -57.52
C TYR A 599 46.77 -13.10 -58.66
N TYR A 600 48.03 -12.69 -58.46
CA TYR A 600 48.88 -12.13 -59.51
C TYR A 600 50.23 -12.85 -59.52
N GLY A 601 50.28 -14.00 -60.20
CA GLY A 601 51.49 -14.80 -60.32
C GLY A 601 51.33 -15.98 -61.26
N GLU A 602 50.95 -15.72 -62.51
CA GLU A 602 51.47 -16.38 -63.73
C GLU A 602 51.09 -15.58 -64.98
#